data_AF-A0A0G0JGB1-F1
#
_entry.id   AF-A0A0G0JGB1-F1
#
_cell.length_a   1.000
_cell.length_b   1.000
_cell.length_c   1.000
_cell.angle_alpha   90.00
_cell.angle_beta   90.00
_cell.angle_gamma   90.00
#
_symmetry.space_group_name_H-M   'P 1'
#
loop_
_entity.id
_entity.type
_entity.pdbx_description
1 polymer ?
#
loop_
_entity_poly.entity_id
_entity_poly.type
_entity_poly.pdbx_seq_one_letter_code
_entity_poly.pdbx_strand_id
1 'polypeptide(L)'
;MFKRPLEEWQDGKENLEENQIMDETEYLLGDNEPIRNKKLLDVLEIVRNEYPEIFKAAIIDVGDKDVDKSLKAGPAIFGAEDKAGYVSRIAISPELEIMTTDSEYFKNLLLTRRISLEHLQKQLADELGIKDFIFTAENLKKLILLHELGHLKYYQENYKKPNVNFAEAFETRSIEYHKNLQNLPIPGVIISVARRAWEKSIGKTVKEKLTSMKEILVEMYFKQARPDHYKKIKSGEINFDFSPEAGETAEELLDRHERAEQETPLEKFADEFVLEVLKNHPELIVENK
;
A
#
# COMPACT_ATOMS: atom_id res chain seq x y z
N MET A 1 -45.62 -21.86 2.73
CA MET A 1 -45.27 -22.63 1.51
C MET A 1 -45.07 -21.63 0.39
N PHE A 2 -43.83 -21.15 0.20
CA PHE A 2 -43.51 -20.20 -0.87
C PHE A 2 -42.58 -20.89 -1.86
N LYS A 3 -43.15 -21.28 -3.00
CA LYS A 3 -42.39 -21.51 -4.23
C LYS A 3 -42.11 -20.13 -4.84
N ARG A 4 -40.86 -19.86 -5.20
CA ARG A 4 -40.55 -18.96 -6.32
C ARG A 4 -39.82 -19.79 -7.39
N PRO A 5 -40.19 -19.66 -8.67
CA PRO A 5 -39.47 -20.28 -9.76
C PRO A 5 -38.19 -19.48 -10.10
N LEU A 6 -37.15 -20.22 -10.50
CA LEU A 6 -36.12 -19.75 -11.42
C LEU A 6 -36.77 -19.54 -12.79
N GLU A 7 -36.40 -18.44 -13.46
CA GLU A 7 -36.46 -18.12 -14.91
C GLU A 7 -36.38 -16.57 -14.96
N GLU A 8 -35.53 -15.88 -15.72
CA GLU A 8 -34.67 -16.19 -16.86
C GLU A 8 -33.51 -15.17 -16.88
N TRP A 9 -32.31 -15.67 -17.13
CA TRP A 9 -31.22 -14.92 -17.74
C TRP A 9 -31.51 -14.84 -19.24
N GLN A 10 -31.67 -13.65 -19.82
CA GLN A 10 -31.03 -13.19 -21.06
C GLN A 10 -31.63 -11.87 -21.55
N ASP A 11 -30.76 -11.10 -22.21
CA ASP A 11 -30.96 -9.82 -22.90
C ASP A 11 -31.15 -8.59 -22.01
N GLY A 12 -30.37 -7.52 -22.14
CA GLY A 12 -29.32 -7.20 -23.09
C GLY A 12 -28.85 -5.78 -22.76
N LYS A 13 -27.58 -5.51 -23.05
CA LYS A 13 -26.98 -4.18 -23.15
C LYS A 13 -27.99 -3.11 -23.62
N GLU A 14 -28.40 -2.16 -22.77
CA GLU A 14 -28.88 -0.84 -23.25
C GLU A 14 -29.17 0.23 -22.17
N ASN A 15 -29.21 -0.06 -20.88
CA ASN A 15 -29.51 0.97 -19.86
C ASN A 15 -28.27 1.50 -19.11
N LEU A 16 -27.27 1.99 -19.84
CA LEU A 16 -26.10 2.67 -19.26
C LEU A 16 -26.20 4.20 -19.26
N GLU A 17 -27.30 4.77 -19.72
CA GLU A 17 -27.54 6.20 -19.66
C GLU A 17 -28.88 6.46 -18.98
N GLU A 18 -28.92 7.46 -18.10
CA GLU A 18 -30.11 7.99 -17.41
C GLU A 18 -30.59 7.22 -16.17
N ASN A 19 -29.94 7.47 -15.02
CA ASN A 19 -30.64 7.88 -13.79
C ASN A 19 -29.66 8.53 -12.79
N GLN A 20 -29.82 9.83 -12.61
CA GLN A 20 -29.20 10.71 -11.59
C GLN A 20 -29.49 10.15 -10.16
N ILE A 21 -28.49 9.99 -9.26
CA ILE A 21 -27.88 10.99 -8.34
C ILE A 21 -28.99 11.67 -7.50
N MET A 22 -29.08 11.63 -6.16
CA MET A 22 -28.16 11.37 -5.03
C MET A 22 -29.03 11.14 -3.77
N ASP A 23 -28.57 10.36 -2.78
CA ASP A 23 -28.53 10.84 -1.39
C ASP A 23 -27.72 9.94 -0.43
N GLU A 24 -26.89 10.61 0.38
CA GLU A 24 -26.39 10.25 1.71
C GLU A 24 -25.36 9.12 1.93
N THR A 25 -24.31 8.99 1.10
CA THR A 25 -22.94 8.59 1.58
C THR A 25 -21.80 8.88 0.58
N GLU A 26 -21.97 9.84 -0.32
CA GLU A 26 -20.86 10.31 -1.16
C GLU A 26 -19.91 11.18 -0.33
N TYR A 27 -18.98 10.54 0.39
CA TYR A 27 -17.61 11.05 0.30
C TYR A 27 -17.25 10.96 -1.18
N LEU A 28 -17.29 12.11 -1.87
CA LEU A 28 -16.82 12.28 -3.23
C LEU A 28 -15.35 11.83 -3.28
N LEU A 29 -15.15 10.55 -3.58
CA LEU A 29 -13.89 10.02 -4.06
C LEU A 29 -13.62 10.73 -5.39
N GLY A 30 -12.41 11.24 -5.57
CA GLY A 30 -12.03 12.08 -6.71
C GLY A 30 -12.25 11.39 -8.06
N ASP A 31 -12.08 12.15 -9.15
CA ASP A 31 -12.23 11.65 -10.52
C ASP A 31 -11.41 10.37 -10.74
N ASN A 32 -12.08 9.22 -10.87
CA ASN A 32 -11.42 7.95 -11.17
C ASN A 32 -10.88 8.01 -12.60
N GLU A 33 -9.56 7.98 -12.76
CA GLU A 33 -8.95 7.88 -14.07
C GLU A 33 -8.63 6.43 -14.43
N PRO A 34 -8.93 5.99 -15.68
CA PRO A 34 -8.55 4.67 -16.13
C PRO A 34 -7.03 4.58 -16.28
N ILE A 35 -6.46 3.40 -15.99
CA ILE A 35 -5.05 3.11 -16.31
C ILE A 35 -4.89 3.13 -17.83
N ARG A 36 -3.97 3.96 -18.31
CA ARG A 36 -3.64 4.14 -19.73
C ARG A 36 -2.34 3.43 -20.10
N ASN A 37 -1.47 3.15 -19.13
CA ASN A 37 -0.23 2.44 -19.35
C ASN A 37 -0.47 0.97 -19.73
N LYS A 38 -0.25 0.64 -21.01
CA LYS A 38 -0.44 -0.71 -21.54
C LYS A 38 0.32 -1.79 -20.77
N LYS A 39 1.54 -1.52 -20.32
CA LYS A 39 2.34 -2.52 -19.57
C LYS A 39 1.75 -2.87 -18.21
N LEU A 40 1.08 -1.90 -17.56
CA LEU A 40 0.34 -2.15 -16.33
C LEU A 40 -0.97 -2.90 -16.62
N LEU A 41 -1.65 -2.56 -17.72
CA LEU A 41 -2.85 -3.30 -18.15
C LEU A 41 -2.53 -4.77 -18.45
N ASP A 42 -1.41 -5.07 -19.11
CA ASP A 42 -0.96 -6.43 -19.40
C ASP A 42 -0.78 -7.24 -18.09
N VAL A 43 -0.19 -6.64 -17.04
CA VAL A 43 -0.08 -7.25 -15.70
C VAL A 43 -1.47 -7.53 -15.11
N LEU A 44 -2.36 -6.54 -15.16
CA LEU A 44 -3.72 -6.69 -14.61
C LEU A 44 -4.53 -7.78 -15.31
N GLU A 45 -4.35 -7.94 -16.62
CA GLU A 45 -5.01 -9.00 -17.38
C GLU A 45 -4.53 -10.39 -16.95
N ILE A 46 -3.21 -10.57 -16.82
CA ILE A 46 -2.62 -11.82 -16.30
C ILE A 46 -3.19 -12.15 -14.92
N VAL A 47 -3.08 -11.21 -13.98
CA VAL A 47 -3.52 -11.44 -12.60
C VAL A 47 -5.04 -11.66 -12.54
N ARG A 48 -5.84 -11.00 -13.38
CA ARG A 48 -7.30 -11.21 -13.44
C ARG A 48 -7.65 -12.62 -13.90
N ASN A 49 -6.90 -13.17 -14.84
CA ASN A 49 -7.16 -14.49 -15.39
C ASN A 49 -6.74 -15.60 -14.42
N GLU A 50 -5.60 -15.45 -13.75
CA GLU A 50 -5.05 -16.48 -12.86
C GLU A 50 -5.57 -16.38 -11.43
N TYR A 51 -5.84 -15.15 -10.97
CA TYR A 51 -6.29 -14.85 -9.61
C TYR A 51 -7.60 -14.04 -9.63
N PRO A 52 -8.69 -14.57 -10.24
CA PRO A 52 -9.93 -13.84 -10.41
C PRO A 52 -10.57 -13.41 -9.08
N GLU A 53 -10.25 -14.09 -7.97
CA GLU A 53 -10.70 -13.73 -6.63
C GLU A 53 -10.24 -12.34 -6.17
N ILE A 54 -9.08 -11.88 -6.62
CA ILE A 54 -8.55 -10.54 -6.31
C ILE A 54 -9.50 -9.46 -6.83
N PHE A 55 -10.08 -9.67 -8.02
CA PHE A 55 -10.90 -8.69 -8.72
C PHE A 55 -12.40 -8.76 -8.38
N LYS A 56 -12.85 -9.77 -7.64
CA LYS A 56 -14.28 -9.94 -7.29
C LYS A 56 -14.81 -8.89 -6.32
N ALA A 57 -13.97 -8.03 -5.75
CA ALA A 57 -14.39 -6.95 -4.86
C ALA A 57 -13.38 -5.80 -4.80
N ALA A 58 -12.72 -5.49 -5.93
CA ALA A 58 -11.72 -4.45 -5.96
C ALA A 58 -11.89 -3.46 -7.12
N ILE A 59 -11.63 -2.19 -6.84
CA ILE A 59 -11.46 -1.11 -7.82
C ILE A 59 -9.96 -0.83 -7.96
N ILE A 60 -9.46 -0.72 -9.18
CA ILE A 60 -8.08 -0.34 -9.47
C ILE A 60 -8.11 0.84 -10.43
N ASP A 61 -7.58 1.98 -10.01
CA ASP A 61 -7.63 3.22 -10.78
C ASP A 61 -6.41 4.12 -10.49
N VAL A 62 -6.32 5.22 -11.24
CA VAL A 62 -5.28 6.24 -11.10
C VAL A 62 -5.85 7.45 -10.33
N GLY A 63 -5.13 7.88 -9.29
CA GLY A 63 -5.07 9.29 -8.94
C GLY A 63 -6.21 9.95 -8.14
N ASP A 64 -6.75 9.31 -7.11
CA ASP A 64 -7.52 10.09 -6.13
C ASP A 64 -6.57 10.79 -5.14
N LYS A 65 -6.39 12.11 -5.30
CA LYS A 65 -5.54 12.97 -4.43
C LYS A 65 -6.04 13.00 -2.98
N ASP A 66 -7.32 12.75 -2.74
CA ASP A 66 -7.94 12.73 -1.42
C ASP A 66 -7.93 11.32 -0.80
N VAL A 67 -7.94 10.26 -1.60
CA VAL A 67 -7.49 8.91 -1.20
C VAL A 67 -6.00 8.93 -0.90
N ASP A 68 -5.15 9.63 -1.64
CA ASP A 68 -3.74 9.84 -1.32
C ASP A 68 -3.54 10.56 0.03
N LYS A 69 -4.43 11.50 0.39
CA LYS A 69 -4.45 12.13 1.72
C LYS A 69 -4.96 11.17 2.81
N SER A 70 -5.89 10.29 2.48
CA SER A 70 -6.44 9.28 3.41
C SER A 70 -5.46 8.11 3.60
N LEU A 71 -4.74 7.72 2.56
CA LEU A 71 -3.62 6.77 2.52
C LEU A 71 -2.41 7.29 3.30
N LYS A 72 -2.16 8.61 3.29
CA LYS A 72 -1.16 9.26 4.16
C LYS A 72 -1.46 9.09 5.65
N ALA A 73 -2.68 8.72 6.05
CA ALA A 73 -3.01 8.37 7.43
C ALA A 73 -2.85 6.87 7.76
N GLY A 74 -2.69 6.00 6.75
CA GLY A 74 -2.44 4.56 6.86
C GLY A 74 -2.82 3.82 5.57
N PRO A 75 -2.33 2.59 5.32
CA PRO A 75 -2.60 1.83 4.11
C PRO A 75 -4.07 1.42 4.05
N ALA A 76 -4.80 2.18 3.27
CA ALA A 76 -6.19 1.96 2.96
C ALA A 76 -6.32 1.16 1.68
N ILE A 77 -6.47 -0.16 1.81
CA ILE A 77 -7.15 -0.99 0.81
C ILE A 77 -8.66 -0.70 0.93
N PHE A 78 -9.06 0.57 0.93
CA PHE A 78 -10.43 0.99 1.23
C PHE A 78 -10.94 1.89 0.11
N GLY A 79 -11.84 1.35 -0.72
CA GLY A 79 -12.68 2.09 -1.64
C GLY A 79 -14.06 2.39 -1.04
N ALA A 80 -14.98 2.82 -1.91
CA ALA A 80 -16.32 3.27 -1.54
C ALA A 80 -17.17 2.16 -0.89
N GLU A 81 -18.10 2.57 -0.02
CA GLU A 81 -19.24 1.76 0.39
C GLU A 81 -20.31 1.82 -0.70
N ASP A 82 -20.75 0.67 -1.22
CA ASP A 82 -21.93 0.56 -2.08
C ASP A 82 -23.01 -0.35 -1.43
N LYS A 83 -24.11 -0.60 -2.15
CA LYS A 83 -25.23 -1.42 -1.66
C LYS A 83 -24.86 -2.89 -1.37
N ALA A 84 -23.69 -3.35 -1.80
CA ALA A 84 -23.11 -4.65 -1.50
C ALA A 84 -22.02 -4.60 -0.41
N GLY A 85 -21.69 -3.41 0.10
CA GLY A 85 -20.68 -3.15 1.12
C GLY A 85 -19.48 -2.37 0.58
N TYR A 86 -18.40 -2.30 1.35
CA TYR A 86 -17.16 -1.63 0.94
C TYR A 86 -16.41 -2.42 -0.13
N VAL A 87 -15.94 -1.73 -1.16
CA VAL A 87 -15.11 -2.29 -2.24
C VAL A 87 -13.65 -1.97 -1.94
N SER A 88 -12.76 -2.97 -1.93
CA SER A 88 -11.32 -2.73 -1.77
C SER A 88 -10.81 -1.85 -2.92
N ARG A 89 -9.86 -0.95 -2.69
CA ARG A 89 -9.32 -0.09 -3.76
C ARG A 89 -7.80 -0.09 -3.77
N ILE A 90 -7.22 -0.21 -4.95
CA ILE A 90 -5.81 0.07 -5.22
C ILE A 90 -5.78 1.36 -6.03
N ALA A 91 -5.26 2.43 -5.43
CA ALA A 91 -5.03 3.70 -6.11
C ALA A 91 -3.58 3.75 -6.58
N ILE A 92 -3.37 3.83 -7.89
CA ILE A 92 -2.05 4.02 -8.48
C ILE A 92 -1.78 5.52 -8.55
N SER A 93 -0.61 5.96 -8.05
CA SER A 93 -0.21 7.36 -8.22
C SER A 93 -0.09 7.71 -9.72
N PRO A 94 -0.62 8.86 -10.18
CA PRO A 94 -0.41 9.33 -11.54
C PRO A 94 1.08 9.40 -11.91
N GLU A 95 1.93 9.73 -10.92
CA GLU A 95 3.38 9.83 -11.09
C GLU A 95 3.99 8.47 -11.39
N LEU A 96 3.47 7.40 -10.77
CA LEU A 96 3.90 6.03 -11.05
C LEU A 96 3.56 5.63 -12.49
N GLU A 97 2.39 6.02 -12.99
CA GLU A 97 1.97 5.67 -14.36
C GLU A 97 2.91 6.27 -15.41
N ILE A 98 3.30 7.54 -15.24
CA ILE A 98 4.16 8.28 -16.18
C ILE A 98 5.65 8.22 -15.85
N MET A 99 6.05 7.56 -14.76
CA MET A 99 7.44 7.53 -14.27
C MET A 99 8.42 7.04 -15.34
N THR A 100 9.57 7.71 -15.45
CA THR A 100 10.70 7.30 -16.30
C THR A 100 11.95 7.19 -15.43
N THR A 101 13.01 6.55 -15.94
CA THR A 101 14.27 6.38 -15.18
C THR A 101 14.90 7.72 -14.78
N ASP A 102 14.66 8.78 -15.58
CA ASP A 102 15.19 10.12 -15.30
C ASP A 102 14.32 10.92 -14.33
N SER A 103 13.09 10.48 -14.04
CA SER A 103 12.16 11.24 -13.21
C SER A 103 12.64 11.31 -11.75
N GLU A 104 12.36 12.44 -11.09
CA GLU A 104 12.68 12.63 -9.68
C GLU A 104 11.93 11.63 -8.80
N TYR A 105 10.70 11.29 -9.16
CA TYR A 105 9.89 10.28 -8.48
C TYR A 105 10.59 8.91 -8.46
N PHE A 106 11.12 8.46 -9.60
CA PHE A 106 11.88 7.21 -9.68
C PHE A 106 13.11 7.22 -8.78
N LYS A 107 13.91 8.29 -8.87
CA LYS A 107 15.13 8.45 -8.06
C LYS A 107 14.82 8.46 -6.56
N ASN A 108 13.76 9.15 -6.15
CA ASN A 108 13.30 9.20 -4.77
C ASN A 108 12.79 7.85 -4.28
N LEU A 109 12.11 7.06 -5.12
CA LEU A 109 11.72 5.69 -4.77
C LEU A 109 12.95 4.82 -4.51
N LEU A 110 13.95 4.84 -5.40
CA LEU A 110 15.18 4.06 -5.21
C LEU A 110 15.91 4.42 -3.90
N LEU A 111 15.91 5.71 -3.53
CA LEU A 111 16.56 6.18 -2.30
C LEU A 111 15.76 5.83 -1.04
N THR A 112 14.44 6.03 -1.07
CA THR A 112 13.59 5.90 0.13
C THR A 112 13.16 4.47 0.43
N ARG A 113 13.23 3.58 -0.57
CA ARG A 113 12.90 2.14 -0.47
C ARG A 113 14.12 1.26 -0.73
N ARG A 114 15.34 1.78 -0.55
CA ARG A 114 16.59 1.10 -0.91
C ARG A 114 16.65 -0.32 -0.35
N ILE A 115 16.39 -0.49 0.95
CA ILE A 115 16.53 -1.79 1.60
C ILE A 115 15.46 -2.77 1.10
N SER A 116 14.24 -2.29 0.92
CA SER A 116 13.14 -3.06 0.34
C SER A 116 13.51 -3.57 -1.07
N LEU A 117 14.07 -2.70 -1.90
CA LEU A 117 14.46 -3.03 -3.26
C LEU A 117 15.69 -3.96 -3.31
N GLU A 118 16.67 -3.77 -2.43
CA GLU A 118 17.79 -4.71 -2.26
C GLU A 118 17.31 -6.11 -1.85
N HIS A 119 16.32 -6.17 -0.95
CA HIS A 119 15.71 -7.43 -0.53
C HIS A 119 15.01 -8.12 -1.69
N LEU A 120 14.15 -7.40 -2.41
CA LEU A 120 13.45 -7.92 -3.57
C LEU A 120 14.42 -8.37 -4.66
N GLN A 121 15.47 -7.60 -4.95
CA GLN A 121 16.51 -7.99 -5.92
C GLN A 121 17.20 -9.29 -5.50
N LYS A 122 17.48 -9.46 -4.21
CA LYS A 122 18.03 -10.71 -3.68
C LYS A 122 17.04 -11.87 -3.86
N GLN A 123 15.76 -11.70 -3.57
CA GLN A 123 14.74 -12.73 -3.77
C GLN A 123 14.59 -13.11 -5.25
N LEU A 124 14.58 -12.14 -6.16
CA LEU A 124 14.59 -12.39 -7.61
C LEU A 124 15.81 -13.20 -8.04
N ALA A 125 16.99 -12.92 -7.47
CA ALA A 125 18.20 -13.68 -7.75
C ALA A 125 18.15 -15.11 -7.17
N ASP A 126 17.70 -15.27 -5.93
CA ASP A 126 17.68 -16.54 -5.20
C ASP A 126 16.57 -17.48 -5.69
N GLU A 127 15.39 -16.96 -6.01
CA GLU A 127 14.20 -17.76 -6.35
C GLU A 127 13.96 -17.89 -7.85
N LEU A 128 14.26 -16.86 -8.63
CA LEU A 128 14.04 -16.83 -10.09
C LEU A 128 15.34 -16.93 -10.89
N GLY A 129 16.51 -16.84 -10.23
CA GLY A 129 17.81 -16.91 -10.90
C GLY A 129 18.22 -15.64 -11.63
N ILE A 130 17.54 -14.50 -11.41
CA ILE A 130 17.78 -13.23 -12.10
C ILE A 130 18.89 -12.44 -11.37
N LYS A 131 20.16 -12.76 -11.67
CA LYS A 131 21.31 -12.25 -10.90
C LYS A 131 21.67 -10.79 -11.16
N ASP A 132 21.47 -10.30 -12.38
CA ASP A 132 21.86 -8.95 -12.80
C ASP A 132 20.64 -8.04 -13.00
N PHE A 133 19.62 -8.23 -12.16
CA PHE A 133 18.40 -7.43 -12.22
C PHE A 133 18.69 -5.96 -11.88
N ILE A 134 18.36 -5.06 -12.81
CA ILE A 134 18.42 -3.61 -12.59
C ILE A 134 16.99 -3.10 -12.58
N PHE A 135 16.66 -2.33 -11.54
CA PHE A 135 15.39 -1.60 -11.50
C PHE A 135 15.36 -0.56 -12.63
N THR A 136 14.61 -0.85 -13.67
CA THR A 136 14.17 0.14 -14.66
C THR A 136 12.86 0.76 -14.19
N ALA A 137 12.49 1.93 -14.71
CA ALA A 137 11.18 2.51 -14.41
C ALA A 137 10.04 1.55 -14.81
N GLU A 138 10.18 0.80 -15.89
CA GLU A 138 9.16 -0.17 -16.32
C GLU A 138 9.03 -1.34 -15.32
N ASN A 139 10.15 -1.97 -14.94
CA ASN A 139 10.11 -3.09 -13.99
C ASN A 139 9.61 -2.63 -12.62
N LEU A 140 10.06 -1.48 -12.13
CA LEU A 140 9.65 -0.96 -10.83
C LEU A 140 8.14 -0.68 -10.76
N LYS A 141 7.53 -0.14 -11.83
CA LYS A 141 6.07 0.04 -11.91
C LYS A 141 5.32 -1.28 -11.76
N LYS A 142 5.75 -2.31 -12.50
CA LYS A 142 5.11 -3.63 -12.48
C LYS A 142 5.24 -4.28 -11.11
N LEU A 143 6.42 -4.22 -10.51
CA LEU A 143 6.69 -4.78 -9.19
C LEU A 143 5.84 -4.11 -8.11
N ILE A 144 5.74 -2.78 -8.12
CA ILE A 144 4.87 -2.04 -7.19
C ILE A 144 3.42 -2.44 -7.38
N LEU A 145 2.92 -2.51 -8.63
CA LEU A 145 1.55 -2.93 -8.89
C LEU A 145 1.26 -4.36 -8.40
N LEU A 146 2.17 -5.30 -8.67
CA LEU A 146 2.05 -6.68 -8.18
C LEU A 146 2.04 -6.75 -6.65
N HIS A 147 2.87 -5.96 -5.98
CA HIS A 147 2.92 -5.88 -4.53
C HIS A 147 1.59 -5.38 -3.95
N GLU A 148 1.00 -4.32 -4.51
CA GLU A 148 -0.33 -3.82 -4.10
C GLU A 148 -1.44 -4.85 -4.36
N LEU A 149 -1.37 -5.61 -5.46
CA LEU A 149 -2.28 -6.73 -5.72
C LEU A 149 -2.10 -7.86 -4.70
N GLY A 150 -0.87 -8.09 -4.23
CA GLY A 150 -0.56 -9.02 -3.15
C GLY A 150 -1.21 -8.63 -1.83
N HIS A 151 -1.16 -7.34 -1.45
CA HIS A 151 -1.91 -6.84 -0.29
C HIS A 151 -3.42 -7.07 -0.42
N LEU A 152 -3.97 -6.87 -1.61
CA LEU A 152 -5.38 -7.12 -1.88
C LEU A 152 -5.75 -8.61 -1.77
N LYS A 153 -4.90 -9.49 -2.31
CA LYS A 153 -5.05 -10.95 -2.15
C LYS A 153 -5.02 -11.36 -0.68
N TYR A 154 -4.02 -10.89 0.07
CA TYR A 154 -3.92 -11.11 1.52
C TYR A 154 -5.21 -10.70 2.22
N TYR A 155 -5.77 -9.54 1.84
CA TYR A 155 -7.01 -9.05 2.43
C TYR A 155 -8.19 -10.00 2.19
N GLN A 156 -8.37 -10.48 0.96
CA GLN A 156 -9.45 -11.41 0.61
C GLN A 156 -9.29 -12.73 1.39
N GLU A 157 -8.08 -13.29 1.45
CA GLU A 157 -7.83 -14.59 2.08
C GLU A 157 -7.97 -14.57 3.61
N ASN A 158 -7.53 -13.48 4.26
CA ASN A 158 -7.45 -13.44 5.71
C ASN A 158 -8.70 -12.84 6.36
N TYR A 159 -9.35 -11.87 5.71
CA TYR A 159 -10.43 -11.11 6.33
C TYR A 159 -11.80 -11.28 5.66
N LYS A 160 -11.86 -11.65 4.37
CA LYS A 160 -13.15 -11.83 3.67
C LYS A 160 -13.63 -13.28 3.71
N LYS A 161 -14.09 -13.73 4.87
CA LYS A 161 -14.64 -15.09 5.09
C LYS A 161 -16.16 -15.11 4.93
N PRO A 162 -16.78 -16.26 4.56
CA PRO A 162 -18.23 -16.36 4.29
C PRO A 162 -19.19 -15.88 5.40
N ASN A 163 -18.70 -15.68 6.63
CA ASN A 163 -19.49 -15.27 7.80
C ASN A 163 -18.93 -14.03 8.52
N VAL A 164 -17.86 -13.40 8.00
CA VAL A 164 -17.28 -12.19 8.59
C VAL A 164 -17.78 -11.01 7.76
N ASN A 165 -18.49 -10.08 8.40
CA ASN A 165 -18.89 -8.86 7.71
C ASN A 165 -17.68 -7.92 7.57
N PHE A 166 -17.78 -6.97 6.64
CA PHE A 166 -16.67 -6.06 6.36
C PHE A 166 -16.22 -5.26 7.59
N ALA A 167 -17.12 -4.80 8.46
CA ALA A 167 -16.76 -4.01 9.63
C ALA A 167 -15.87 -4.79 10.60
N GLU A 168 -16.18 -6.07 10.81
CA GLU A 168 -15.38 -7.00 11.62
C GLU A 168 -14.03 -7.31 10.98
N ALA A 169 -14.01 -7.53 9.65
CA ALA A 169 -12.79 -7.70 8.86
C ALA A 169 -11.86 -6.48 8.94
N PHE A 170 -12.45 -5.28 8.82
CA PHE A 170 -11.77 -4.00 8.91
C PHE A 170 -11.19 -3.78 10.31
N GLU A 171 -11.99 -3.98 11.35
CA GLU A 171 -11.56 -3.81 12.73
C GLU A 171 -10.40 -4.75 13.06
N THR A 172 -10.52 -6.03 12.67
CA THR A 172 -9.47 -7.03 12.86
C THR A 172 -8.17 -6.62 12.15
N ARG A 173 -8.25 -6.27 10.86
CA ARG A 173 -7.08 -5.78 10.09
C ARG A 173 -6.49 -4.53 10.73
N SER A 174 -7.32 -3.58 11.16
CA SER A 174 -6.89 -2.33 11.78
C SER A 174 -6.12 -2.58 13.08
N ILE A 175 -6.59 -3.50 13.92
CA ILE A 175 -5.93 -3.91 15.16
C ILE A 175 -4.57 -4.57 14.86
N GLU A 176 -4.53 -5.52 13.92
CA GLU A 176 -3.30 -6.21 13.54
C GLU A 176 -2.28 -5.26 12.92
N TYR A 177 -2.72 -4.43 11.98
CA TYR A 177 -1.91 -3.40 11.36
C TYR A 177 -1.35 -2.44 12.41
N HIS A 178 -2.18 -2.00 13.36
CA HIS A 178 -1.74 -1.13 14.43
C HIS A 178 -0.69 -1.81 15.31
N LYS A 179 -0.93 -3.06 15.70
CA LYS A 179 0.02 -3.85 16.48
C LYS A 179 1.36 -3.98 15.77
N ASN A 180 1.36 -4.24 14.46
CA ASN A 180 2.59 -4.33 13.67
C ASN A 180 3.35 -3.00 13.67
N LEU A 181 2.65 -1.87 13.41
CA LEU A 181 3.28 -0.56 13.43
C LEU A 181 3.86 -0.18 14.80
N GLN A 182 3.16 -0.51 15.89
CA GLN A 182 3.64 -0.20 17.24
C GLN A 182 4.94 -0.93 17.60
N ASN A 183 5.23 -2.05 16.96
CA ASN A 183 6.44 -2.83 17.20
C ASN A 183 7.62 -2.43 16.32
N LEU A 184 7.45 -1.43 15.45
CA LEU A 184 8.55 -0.93 14.61
C LEU A 184 9.57 -0.12 15.44
N PRO A 185 10.84 0.00 14.99
CA PRO A 185 11.87 0.81 15.67
C PRO A 185 11.49 2.27 15.92
N ILE A 186 10.60 2.84 15.11
CA ILE A 186 9.95 4.12 15.32
C ILE A 186 8.44 3.81 15.47
N PRO A 187 7.95 3.62 16.71
CA PRO A 187 6.63 3.03 16.94
C PRO A 187 5.48 3.82 16.31
N GLY A 188 4.60 3.14 15.58
CA GLY A 188 3.38 3.74 15.03
C GLY A 188 3.58 4.58 13.77
N VAL A 189 4.78 4.55 13.17
CA VAL A 189 5.16 5.34 12.01
C VAL A 189 5.62 4.38 10.90
N ILE A 190 5.22 4.63 9.66
CA ILE A 190 5.73 3.92 8.47
C ILE A 190 7.02 4.58 7.96
N ILE A 191 7.88 3.84 7.27
CA ILE A 191 9.20 4.31 6.83
C ILE A 191 9.15 5.59 6.00
N SER A 192 8.17 5.73 5.10
CA SER A 192 8.03 6.93 4.27
C SER A 192 7.73 8.20 5.09
N VAL A 193 7.04 8.05 6.23
CA VAL A 193 6.80 9.16 7.17
C VAL A 193 8.04 9.42 8.00
N ALA A 194 8.71 8.37 8.48
CA ALA A 194 9.95 8.48 9.25
C ALA A 194 11.07 9.20 8.46
N ARG A 195 11.34 8.78 7.22
CA ARG A 195 12.37 9.40 6.35
C ARG A 195 12.05 10.87 6.06
N ARG A 196 10.78 11.22 5.76
CA ARG A 196 10.36 12.62 5.56
C ARG A 196 10.52 13.47 6.82
N ALA A 197 10.23 12.92 8.00
CA ALA A 197 10.44 13.61 9.26
C ALA A 197 11.93 13.84 9.53
N TRP A 198 12.77 12.85 9.22
CA TRP A 198 14.22 12.94 9.33
C TRP A 198 14.82 14.01 8.40
N GLU A 199 14.41 14.04 7.14
CA GLU A 199 14.83 15.05 6.16
C GLU A 199 14.51 16.48 6.61
N LYS A 200 13.34 16.66 7.24
CA LYS A 200 12.88 17.96 7.74
C LYS A 200 13.43 18.34 9.12
N SER A 201 14.03 17.38 9.83
CA SER A 201 14.52 17.61 11.19
C SER A 201 15.71 18.55 11.21
N ILE A 202 15.72 19.45 12.20
CA ILE A 202 16.74 20.48 12.37
C ILE A 202 17.63 20.17 13.57
N GLY A 203 18.91 20.53 13.47
CA GLY A 203 19.90 20.27 14.52
C GLY A 203 21.31 20.17 13.97
N LYS A 204 22.31 20.47 14.79
CA LYS A 204 23.74 20.31 14.46
C LYS A 204 24.27 18.96 14.87
N THR A 205 23.63 18.32 15.87
CA THR A 205 23.97 16.97 16.33
C THR A 205 22.88 15.97 15.97
N VAL A 206 23.23 14.68 15.89
CA VAL A 206 22.26 13.59 15.69
C VAL A 206 21.17 13.63 16.76
N LYS A 207 21.54 13.87 18.02
CA LYS A 207 20.59 13.98 19.14
C LYS A 207 19.58 15.10 18.92
N GLU A 208 20.02 16.28 18.50
CA GLU A 208 19.13 17.41 18.21
C GLU A 208 18.19 17.11 17.04
N LYS A 209 18.71 16.50 15.95
CA LYS A 209 17.87 16.09 14.82
C LYS A 209 16.84 15.03 15.22
N LEU A 210 17.20 14.05 16.05
CA LEU A 210 16.25 13.04 16.55
C LEU A 210 15.15 13.67 17.43
N THR A 211 15.51 14.62 18.31
CA THR A 211 14.52 15.39 19.07
C THR A 211 13.58 16.15 18.13
N SER A 212 14.13 16.86 17.14
CA SER A 212 13.33 17.58 16.14
C SER A 212 12.44 16.65 15.31
N MET A 213 12.94 15.48 14.91
CA MET A 213 12.17 14.45 14.21
C MET A 213 11.00 13.96 15.07
N LYS A 214 11.22 13.70 16.37
CA LYS A 214 10.18 13.29 17.31
C LYS A 214 9.08 14.34 17.42
N GLU A 215 9.45 15.62 17.53
CA GLU A 215 8.50 16.73 17.55
C GLU A 215 7.69 16.81 16.25
N ILE A 216 8.34 16.68 15.09
CA ILE A 216 7.66 16.66 13.78
C ILE A 216 6.65 15.51 13.71
N LEU A 217 7.03 14.31 14.13
CA LEU A 217 6.13 13.15 14.10
C LEU A 217 4.92 13.35 15.03
N VAL A 218 5.14 13.85 16.24
CA VAL A 218 4.05 14.10 17.20
C VAL A 218 3.13 15.22 16.71
N GLU A 219 3.68 16.38 16.37
CA GLU A 219 2.89 17.58 16.06
C GLU A 219 2.28 17.58 14.66
N MET A 220 2.92 16.95 13.68
CA MET A 220 2.42 16.94 12.30
C MET A 220 1.70 15.65 11.96
N TYR A 221 2.35 14.50 12.17
CA TYR A 221 1.77 13.22 11.74
C TYR A 221 0.67 12.76 12.70
N PHE A 222 0.99 12.52 13.98
CA PHE A 222 -0.01 12.00 14.91
C PHE A 222 -1.17 12.96 15.12
N LYS A 223 -0.92 14.26 15.20
CA LYS A 223 -2.00 15.26 15.35
C LYS A 223 -3.03 15.22 14.22
N GLN A 224 -2.59 14.99 12.98
CA GLN A 224 -3.46 15.03 11.79
C GLN A 224 -4.00 13.64 11.44
N ALA A 225 -3.13 12.64 11.36
CA ALA A 225 -3.47 11.30 10.91
C ALA A 225 -4.06 10.42 12.02
N ARG A 226 -3.71 10.67 13.29
CA ARG A 226 -4.07 9.81 14.43
C ARG A 226 -4.36 10.64 15.70
N PRO A 227 -5.40 11.50 15.72
CA PRO A 227 -5.62 12.45 16.81
C PRO A 227 -5.74 11.81 18.20
N ASP A 228 -6.23 10.58 18.28
CA ASP A 228 -6.33 9.85 19.54
C ASP A 228 -4.97 9.37 20.05
N HIS A 229 -4.07 8.91 19.17
CA HIS A 229 -2.68 8.64 19.55
C HIS A 229 -1.97 9.90 19.98
N TYR A 230 -2.17 11.02 19.27
CA TYR A 230 -1.62 12.31 19.67
C TYR A 230 -2.06 12.72 21.08
N LYS A 231 -3.36 12.61 21.40
CA LYS A 231 -3.88 12.89 22.76
C LYS A 231 -3.23 12.00 23.81
N LYS A 232 -3.12 10.69 23.54
CA LYS A 232 -2.50 9.71 24.45
C LYS A 232 -1.00 9.94 24.65
N ILE A 233 -0.28 10.36 23.60
CA ILE A 233 1.13 10.75 23.70
C ILE A 233 1.26 12.01 24.56
N LYS A 234 0.40 13.01 24.36
CA LYS A 234 0.39 14.26 25.13
C LYS A 234 -0.02 14.09 26.58
N SER A 235 -0.95 13.18 26.89
CA SER A 235 -1.35 12.85 28.25
C SER A 235 -0.33 11.94 28.98
N GLY A 236 0.66 11.40 28.24
CA GLY A 236 1.66 10.48 28.78
C GLY A 236 1.19 9.03 28.89
N GLU A 237 -0.01 8.71 28.40
CA GLU A 237 -0.54 7.34 28.33
C GLU A 237 0.25 6.46 27.35
N ILE A 238 0.77 7.05 26.28
CA ILE A 238 1.68 6.39 25.33
C ILE A 238 3.05 7.05 25.45
N ASN A 239 4.04 6.27 25.88
CA ASN A 239 5.43 6.70 25.77
C ASN A 239 5.89 6.49 24.33
N PHE A 240 5.79 7.55 23.51
CA PHE A 240 6.41 7.57 22.19
C PHE A 240 7.88 7.93 22.37
N ASP A 241 8.76 6.95 22.26
CA ASP A 241 10.21 7.17 22.30
C ASP A 241 10.93 6.23 21.35
N PHE A 242 11.96 6.75 20.71
CA PHE A 242 12.83 5.99 19.83
C PHE A 242 14.24 6.58 19.93
N SER A 243 15.23 5.71 19.94
CA SER A 243 16.63 6.10 19.90
C SER A 243 17.42 5.05 19.13
N PRO A 244 18.51 5.45 18.46
CA PRO A 244 19.43 4.49 17.88
C PRO A 244 19.97 3.56 18.97
N GLU A 245 20.21 2.31 18.60
CA GLU A 245 20.94 1.36 19.42
C GLU A 245 22.38 1.85 19.69
N ALA A 246 23.07 1.24 20.67
CA ALA A 246 24.41 1.67 21.04
C ALA A 246 25.39 1.54 19.86
N GLY A 247 25.88 2.67 19.36
CA GLY A 247 26.77 2.72 18.19
C GLY A 247 26.04 2.83 16.84
N GLU A 248 24.71 2.79 16.83
CA GLU A 248 23.88 2.94 15.64
C GLU A 248 23.77 4.43 15.23
N THR A 249 23.91 4.70 13.94
CA THR A 249 23.63 5.99 13.31
C THR A 249 22.13 6.19 13.09
N ALA A 250 21.69 7.43 12.88
CA ALA A 250 20.29 7.69 12.56
C ALA A 250 19.85 7.06 11.23
N GLU A 251 20.77 6.90 10.27
CA GLU A 251 20.47 6.23 9.00
C GLU A 251 20.27 4.72 9.22
N GLU A 252 21.10 4.10 10.06
CA GLU A 252 20.94 2.69 10.42
C GLU A 252 19.63 2.44 11.18
N LEU A 253 19.17 3.38 12.02
CA LEU A 253 17.84 3.32 12.64
C LEU A 253 16.73 3.30 11.57
N LEU A 254 16.83 4.14 10.54
CA LEU A 254 15.85 4.17 9.44
C LEU A 254 15.91 2.89 8.59
N ASP A 255 17.10 2.36 8.31
CA ASP A 255 17.26 1.10 7.59
C ASP A 255 16.73 -0.10 8.40
N ARG A 256 16.97 -0.14 9.72
CA ARG A 256 16.40 -1.13 10.63
C ARG A 256 14.88 -1.02 10.69
N HIS A 257 14.35 0.21 10.66
CA HIS A 257 12.93 0.46 10.60
C HIS A 257 12.30 -0.06 9.30
N GLU A 258 12.93 0.20 8.16
CA GLU A 258 12.49 -0.30 6.86
C GLU A 258 12.49 -1.84 6.81
N ARG A 259 13.55 -2.49 7.31
CA ARG A 259 13.59 -3.96 7.43
C ARG A 259 12.47 -4.51 8.30
N ALA A 260 12.23 -3.91 9.46
CA ALA A 260 11.19 -4.36 10.37
C ALA A 260 9.78 -4.23 9.76
N GLU A 261 9.54 -3.17 8.98
CA GLU A 261 8.29 -2.98 8.23
C GLU A 261 8.13 -4.06 7.15
N GLN A 262 9.17 -4.27 6.34
CA GLN A 262 9.21 -5.31 5.30
C GLN A 262 9.03 -6.71 5.87
N GLU A 263 9.49 -6.94 7.09
CA GLU A 263 9.38 -8.25 7.72
C GLU A 263 7.98 -8.55 8.30
N THR A 264 7.05 -7.59 8.26
CA THR A 264 5.69 -7.81 8.71
C THR A 264 4.97 -8.85 7.83
N PRO A 265 4.02 -9.64 8.38
CA PRO A 265 3.33 -10.68 7.62
C PRO A 265 2.64 -10.17 6.35
N LEU A 266 2.13 -8.94 6.39
CA LEU A 266 1.44 -8.31 5.27
C LEU A 266 2.38 -8.00 4.10
N GLU A 267 3.53 -7.38 4.39
CA GLU A 267 4.53 -7.01 3.37
C GLU A 267 5.19 -8.28 2.80
N LYS A 268 5.58 -9.24 3.66
CA LYS A 268 6.12 -10.53 3.22
C LYS A 268 5.20 -11.26 2.26
N PHE A 269 3.90 -11.34 2.57
CA PHE A 269 2.94 -11.99 1.69
C PHE A 269 2.86 -11.30 0.33
N ALA A 270 2.88 -9.96 0.32
CA ALA A 270 2.82 -9.19 -0.92
C ALA A 270 4.07 -9.45 -1.80
N ASP A 271 5.25 -9.51 -1.21
CA ASP A 271 6.49 -9.86 -1.92
C ASP A 271 6.49 -11.31 -2.41
N GLU A 272 6.01 -12.26 -1.59
CA GLU A 272 5.85 -13.67 -2.01
C GLU A 272 4.89 -13.80 -3.20
N PHE A 273 3.80 -13.03 -3.22
CA PHE A 273 2.87 -12.98 -4.35
C PHE A 273 3.54 -12.40 -5.62
N VAL A 274 4.36 -11.36 -5.49
CA VAL A 274 5.14 -10.83 -6.62
C VAL A 274 6.01 -11.94 -7.22
N LEU A 275 6.74 -12.68 -6.38
CA LEU A 275 7.63 -13.76 -6.81
C LEU A 275 6.85 -14.92 -7.45
N GLU A 276 5.70 -15.29 -6.90
CA GLU A 276 4.82 -16.31 -7.46
C GLU A 276 4.39 -15.95 -8.89
N VAL A 277 3.88 -14.74 -9.09
CA VAL A 277 3.45 -14.28 -10.41
C VAL A 277 4.62 -14.25 -11.38
N LEU A 278 5.78 -13.72 -10.98
CA LEU A 278 6.95 -13.63 -11.85
C LEU A 278 7.57 -14.99 -12.20
N LYS A 279 7.42 -16.00 -11.33
CA LYS A 279 7.83 -17.37 -11.63
C LYS A 279 7.02 -17.98 -12.76
N ASN A 280 5.72 -17.67 -12.81
CA ASN A 280 4.81 -18.13 -13.85
C ASN A 280 4.87 -17.25 -15.10
N HIS A 281 5.22 -15.97 -14.94
CA HIS A 281 5.26 -14.95 -15.99
C HIS A 281 6.58 -14.17 -16.03
N PRO A 282 7.72 -14.84 -16.31
CA PRO A 282 9.01 -14.17 -16.37
C PRO A 282 9.06 -13.07 -17.45
N GLU A 283 8.22 -13.13 -18.48
CA GLU A 283 8.07 -12.10 -19.52
C GLU A 283 7.63 -10.73 -18.99
N LEU A 284 7.10 -10.67 -17.76
CA LEU A 284 6.76 -9.41 -17.11
C LEU A 284 8.01 -8.60 -16.75
N ILE A 285 9.15 -9.26 -16.56
CA ILE A 285 10.42 -8.60 -16.28
C ILE A 285 11.20 -8.37 -17.57
N VAL A 286 11.59 -7.12 -17.80
CA VAL A 286 12.54 -6.78 -18.85
C VAL A 286 13.94 -7.01 -18.30
N GLU A 287 14.59 -8.09 -18.73
CA GLU A 287 16.01 -8.32 -18.50
C GLU A 287 16.83 -7.38 -19.40
N ASN A 288 17.90 -6.80 -18.84
CA ASN A 288 18.90 -6.14 -19.67
C ASN A 288 19.74 -7.24 -20.36
N LYS A 289 19.66 -7.29 -21.68
CA LYS A 289 20.54 -8.12 -22.53
C LYS A 289 21.81 -7.39 -22.90
#